data_AF-O26672-F1
#
_entry.id   AF-O26672-F1
#
_cell.length_a   1.000
_cell.length_b   1.000
_cell.length_c   1.000
_cell.angle_alpha   90.00
_cell.angle_beta   90.00
_cell.angle_gamma   90.00
#
_symmetry.space_group_name_H-M   'P 1'
#
loop_
_entity.id
_entity.type
_entity.pdbx_description
1 polymer ?
#
loop_
_entity_poly.entity_id
_entity_poly.type
_entity_poly.pdbx_seq_one_letter_code
_entity_poly.pdbx_strand_id
1 'polypeptide(L)'
;MGMVKLALYDYREDSPTYQVLNEIFMGEKCPCVVYIPPGIFHGTKNIGNKISVVIGMPSLLYDPENVDERRVNPLDNDIIPYNWNCRME
;
A
#
# COMPACT_ATOMS: atom_id res chain seq x y z
N MET A 1 3.26 15.74 13.08
CA MET A 1 3.00 14.34 12.68
C MET A 1 3.76 14.03 11.38
N GLY A 2 3.80 12.78 10.93
CA GLY A 2 4.62 12.36 9.79
C GLY A 2 3.87 12.35 8.45
N MET A 3 4.62 12.03 7.39
CA MET A 3 4.12 11.82 6.03
C MET A 3 4.33 10.36 5.61
N VAL A 4 3.43 9.83 4.82
CA VAL A 4 3.42 8.45 4.33
C VAL A 4 3.24 8.46 2.82
N LYS A 5 4.00 7.60 2.16
CA LYS A 5 3.72 7.17 0.80
C LYS A 5 2.97 5.84 0.86
N LEU A 6 1.77 5.81 0.30
CA LEU A 6 0.97 4.61 0.10
C LEU A 6 1.14 4.16 -1.35
N ALA A 7 1.77 3.01 -1.57
CA ALA A 7 1.85 2.37 -2.86
C ALA A 7 0.66 1.43 -3.05
N LEU A 8 0.05 1.46 -4.23
CA LEU A 8 -1.07 0.63 -4.64
C LEU A 8 -0.70 -0.05 -5.96
N TYR A 9 -0.98 -1.35 -6.07
CA TYR A 9 -0.77 -2.09 -7.31
C TYR A 9 -2.00 -2.95 -7.59
N ASP A 10 -2.68 -2.64 -8.69
CA ASP A 10 -3.92 -3.30 -9.06
C ASP A 10 -3.62 -4.67 -9.70
N TYR A 11 -4.03 -5.74 -9.02
CA TYR A 11 -3.81 -7.11 -9.46
C TYR A 11 -5.11 -7.83 -9.82
N ARG A 12 -6.16 -7.08 -10.14
CA ARG A 12 -7.43 -7.62 -10.64
C ARG A 12 -7.36 -7.76 -12.15
N GLU A 13 -7.30 -8.99 -12.67
CA GLU A 13 -7.08 -9.28 -14.09
C GLU A 13 -8.14 -8.68 -15.03
N ASP A 14 -9.35 -8.47 -14.53
CA ASP A 14 -10.49 -7.86 -15.24
C ASP A 14 -10.52 -6.32 -15.17
N SER A 15 -9.62 -5.72 -14.40
CA SER A 15 -9.56 -4.27 -14.22
C SER A 15 -8.92 -3.55 -15.41
N PRO A 16 -9.46 -2.39 -15.84
CA PRO A 16 -8.80 -1.56 -16.86
C PRO A 16 -7.46 -0.98 -16.40
N THR A 17 -7.18 -1.02 -15.10
CA THR A 17 -5.90 -0.61 -14.49
C THR A 17 -5.08 -1.81 -14.00
N TYR A 18 -5.32 -3.02 -14.51
CA TYR A 18 -4.53 -4.20 -14.17
C TYR A 18 -3.02 -3.94 -14.39
N GLN A 19 -2.21 -4.30 -13.39
CA GLN A 19 -0.76 -4.06 -13.31
C GLN A 19 -0.35 -2.58 -13.34
N VAL A 20 -1.27 -1.66 -13.06
CA VAL A 20 -0.93 -0.26 -12.85
C VAL A 20 -0.51 -0.03 -11.40
N LEU A 21 0.66 0.58 -11.25
CA LEU A 21 1.17 1.09 -9.98
C LEU A 21 0.69 2.53 -9.78
N ASN A 22 0.21 2.84 -8.57
CA ASN A 22 -0.13 4.19 -8.16
C ASN A 22 0.49 4.52 -6.80
N GLU A 23 0.79 5.79 -6.57
CA GLU A 23 1.34 6.29 -5.31
C GLU A 23 0.49 7.46 -4.79
N ILE A 24 0.13 7.38 -3.50
CA ILE A 24 -0.57 8.45 -2.79
C ILE A 24 0.33 8.97 -1.68
N PHE A 25 0.54 10.28 -1.66
CA PHE A 25 1.31 10.97 -0.63
C PHE A 25 0.35 11.60 0.37
N MET A 26 0.33 11.06 1.58
CA MET A 26 -0.65 11.41 2.61
C MET A 26 -0.01 11.60 3.98
N GLY A 27 -0.70 12.27 4.90
CA GLY A 27 -0.21 12.49 6.26
C GLY A 27 -0.69 13.81 6.82
N GLU A 28 0.08 14.40 7.74
CA GLU A 28 -0.31 15.65 8.43
C GLU A 28 -0.66 16.79 7.48
N LYS A 29 0.10 16.95 6.40
CA LYS A 29 -0.09 18.03 5.42
C LYS A 29 -1.15 17.71 4.36
N CYS A 30 -1.57 16.45 4.27
CA CYS A 30 -2.57 15.97 3.32
C CYS A 30 -3.31 14.78 3.96
N PRO A 31 -4.21 15.05 4.93
CA PRO A 31 -4.98 13.99 5.55
C PRO A 31 -5.97 13.45 4.52
N CYS A 32 -5.94 12.15 4.30
CA CYS A 32 -6.88 11.49 3.39
C CYS A 32 -7.32 10.13 3.94
N VAL A 33 -8.48 9.69 3.47
CA VAL A 33 -8.98 8.33 3.62
C VAL A 33 -8.90 7.70 2.25
N VAL A 34 -8.26 6.53 2.17
CA VAL A 34 -8.11 5.78 0.92
C VAL A 34 -8.94 4.50 1.04
N TYR A 35 -9.91 4.34 0.16
CA TYR A 35 -10.64 3.09 0.01
C TYR A 35 -9.89 2.17 -0.96
N ILE A 36 -9.56 0.95 -0.51
CA ILE A 36 -8.79 -0.03 -1.28
C ILE A 36 -9.69 -1.27 -1.49
N PRO A 37 -10.21 -1.49 -2.71
CA PRO A 37 -10.93 -2.71 -3.05
C PRO A 37 -10.08 -3.99 -2.89
N PRO A 38 -10.72 -5.17 -2.70
CA PRO A 38 -10.04 -6.46 -2.75
C PRO A 38 -9.28 -6.67 -4.08
N GLY A 39 -8.16 -7.39 -4.02
CA GLY A 39 -7.32 -7.67 -5.19
C GLY A 39 -6.29 -6.58 -5.54
N ILE A 40 -6.16 -5.55 -4.70
CA ILE A 40 -5.13 -4.51 -4.82
C ILE A 40 -4.07 -4.73 -3.74
N PHE A 41 -2.83 -4.93 -4.16
CA PHE A 41 -1.70 -4.92 -3.23
C PHE A 41 -1.46 -3.49 -2.73
N HIS A 42 -1.17 -3.35 -1.44
CA HIS A 42 -0.88 -2.05 -0.86
C HIS A 42 0.27 -2.14 0.14
N GLY A 43 1.05 -1.07 0.23
CA GLY A 43 2.16 -0.95 1.17
C GLY A 43 2.39 0.50 1.56
N THR A 44 2.91 0.73 2.76
CA THR A 44 3.18 2.09 3.24
C THR A 44 4.64 2.29 3.60
N LYS A 45 5.15 3.48 3.33
CA LYS A 45 6.48 3.90 3.75
C LYS A 45 6.41 5.29 4.38
N ASN A 46 7.01 5.44 5.56
CA ASN A 46 7.27 6.76 6.11
C ASN A 46 8.31 7.48 5.24
N ILE A 47 7.96 8.66 4.75
CA ILE A 47 8.81 9.50 3.89
C ILE A 47 9.23 10.81 4.58
N GLY A 48 8.85 10.99 5.85
CA GLY A 48 9.21 12.14 6.66
C GLY A 48 10.27 11.82 7.72
N ASN A 49 10.68 12.86 8.44
CA ASN A 49 11.57 12.76 9.59
C ASN A 49 10.82 12.69 10.94
N LYS A 50 9.49 12.56 10.90
CA LYS A 50 8.61 12.45 12.07
C LYS A 50 7.86 11.13 12.03
N ILE A 51 7.35 10.70 13.19
CA ILE A 51 6.50 9.51 13.30
C ILE A 51 5.22 9.71 12.48
N SER A 52 4.93 8.75 11.61
CA SER A 52 3.69 8.64 10.85
C SER A 52 2.79 7.56 11.45
N VAL A 53 1.48 7.80 11.45
CA VAL A 53 0.47 6.82 11.91
C VAL A 53 -0.46 6.52 10.74
N VAL A 54 -0.67 5.24 10.46
CA VAL A 54 -1.65 4.74 9.49
C VAL A 54 -2.65 3.89 10.24
N ILE A 55 -3.94 4.13 10.01
CA ILE A 55 -5.02 3.36 10.61
C ILE A 55 -5.65 2.51 9.51
N GLY A 56 -5.50 1.19 9.63
CA GLY A 56 -6.21 0.23 8.77
C GLY A 56 -7.63 0.00 9.29
N MET A 57 -8.60 -0.03 8.37
CA MET A 57 -10.02 -0.33 8.67
C MET A 57 -10.49 -1.46 7.76
N PRO A 58 -10.09 -2.72 8.03
CA PRO A 58 -10.50 -3.85 7.20
C PRO A 58 -12.01 -4.05 7.25
N SER A 59 -12.61 -4.45 6.13
CA SER A 59 -14.07 -4.66 6.02
C SER A 59 -14.53 -5.95 6.70
N LEU A 60 -13.62 -6.90 6.93
CA LEU A 60 -13.86 -8.20 7.56
C LEU A 60 -12.87 -8.42 8.70
N LEU A 61 -13.23 -9.32 9.62
CA LEU A 61 -12.33 -9.78 10.66
C LEU A 61 -11.30 -10.76 10.08
N TYR A 62 -10.09 -10.73 10.62
CA TYR A 62 -9.03 -11.66 10.26
C TYR A 62 -9.39 -13.09 10.69
N ASP A 63 -9.29 -14.05 9.76
CA ASP A 63 -9.48 -15.48 10.00
C ASP A 63 -8.14 -16.23 9.87
N PRO A 64 -7.56 -16.73 10.98
CA PRO A 64 -6.29 -17.45 10.93
C PRO A 64 -6.38 -18.84 10.30
N GLU A 65 -7.55 -19.49 10.32
CA GLU A 65 -7.76 -20.81 9.73
C GLU A 65 -7.95 -20.72 8.20
N ASN A 66 -8.42 -19.56 7.73
CA ASN A 66 -8.60 -19.24 6.32
C ASN A 66 -8.05 -17.85 5.99
N VAL A 67 -6.72 -17.72 6.01
CA VAL A 67 -6.02 -16.45 5.78
C VAL A 67 -6.40 -15.85 4.42
N ASP A 68 -7.13 -14.74 4.47
CA ASP A 68 -7.57 -13.94 3.32
C ASP A 68 -6.54 -12.89 2.90
N GLU A 69 -5.55 -12.61 3.76
CA GLU A 69 -4.46 -11.68 3.49
C GLU A 69 -3.29 -12.36 2.75
N ARG A 70 -3.16 -12.10 1.46
CA ARG A 70 -1.98 -12.50 0.68
C ARG A 70 -0.89 -11.44 0.81
N ARG A 71 0.33 -11.88 1.12
CA ARG A 71 1.51 -11.02 1.23
C ARG A 71 2.61 -11.49 0.28
N VAL A 72 3.32 -10.54 -0.28
CA VAL A 72 4.56 -10.77 -1.04
C VAL A 72 5.71 -10.11 -0.29
N ASN A 73 6.93 -10.62 -0.47
CA ASN A 73 8.10 -9.96 0.10
C ASN A 73 8.26 -8.59 -0.59
N PRO A 74 8.28 -7.48 0.16
CA PRO A 74 8.26 -6.14 -0.43
C PRO A 74 9.54 -5.78 -1.20
N LEU A 75 10.66 -6.46 -0.94
CA LEU A 75 11.96 -6.17 -1.53
C LEU A 75 12.39 -7.18 -2.59
N ASP A 76 11.91 -8.41 -2.48
CA ASP A 76 12.33 -9.53 -3.32
C ASP A 76 11.11 -10.33 -3.77
N ASN A 77 10.47 -9.86 -4.85
CA ASN A 77 9.37 -10.54 -5.53
C ASN A 77 9.36 -10.15 -7.02
N ASP A 78 8.76 -10.99 -7.85
CA ASP A 78 8.60 -10.80 -9.31
C ASP A 78 7.19 -10.34 -9.72
N ILE A 79 6.33 -10.02 -8.74
CA ILE A 79 4.91 -9.71 -8.95
C ILE A 79 4.67 -8.19 -9.05
N ILE A 80 5.27 -7.42 -8.13
CA ILE A 80 5.06 -5.98 -8.00
C ILE A 80 6.35 -5.26 -8.43
N PRO A 81 6.36 -4.56 -9.57
CA PRO A 81 7.55 -3.87 -10.08
C PRO A 81 7.82 -2.56 -9.34
N TYR A 82 8.05 -2.63 -8.02
CA TYR A 82 8.15 -1.45 -7.15
C TYR A 82 9.45 -1.40 -6.35
N ASN A 83 10.07 -0.22 -6.32
CA ASN A 83 11.34 0.00 -5.62
C ASN A 83 11.13 0.88 -4.38
N TRP A 84 11.34 0.29 -3.20
CA TRP A 84 11.19 0.96 -1.91
C TRP A 84 12.39 1.79 -1.47
N ASN A 85 13.52 1.81 -2.20
CA ASN A 85 14.70 2.55 -1.77
C ASN A 85 14.44 4.06 -1.69
N CYS A 86 15.09 4.73 -0.74
CA CYS A 86 15.14 6.20 -0.75
C CYS A 86 16.05 6.62 -1.90
N ARG A 87 15.49 7.33 -2.88
CA ARG A 87 16.28 7.98 -3.93
C ARG A 87 16.59 9.40 -3.45
N MET A 88 17.87 9.72 -3.33
CA MET A 88 18.33 11.10 -3.34
C MET A 88 18.59 11.42 -4.81
N GLU A 89 17.68 12.15 -5.44
CA GLU A 89 17.99 12.83 -6.70
C GLU A 89 18.76 14.12 -6.39
#